data_AF-A0A9W4ECI2-F1
#
_entry.id   AF-A0A9W4ECI2-F1
#
_cell.length_a   1.000
_cell.length_b   1.000
_cell.length_c   1.000
_cell.angle_alpha   90.00
_cell.angle_beta   90.00
_cell.angle_gamma   90.00
#
_symmetry.space_group_name_H-M   'P 1'
#
loop_
_entity.id
_entity.type
_entity.pdbx_description
1 polymer ?
#
loop_
_entity_poly.entity_id
_entity_poly.type
_entity_poly.pdbx_seq_one_letter_code
_entity_poly.pdbx_strand_id
1 'polypeptide(L)' 'MALEATVGDDGMVYIRETEQPDVVAVTTAAKWEAFVKGVLAGEFDHFAAEVAEAAGTAGVAGGEAAARTCGAAHRS' A
#
# COMPACT_ATOMS: atom_id res chain seq x y z
N MET A 1 5.74 13.07 9.51
CA MET A 1 6.34 11.95 8.75
C MET A 1 6.76 12.39 7.35
N ALA A 2 8.02 12.77 7.21
CA ALA A 2 8.65 13.05 5.93
C ALA A 2 9.97 12.26 5.84
N LEU A 3 10.28 11.78 4.65
CA LEU A 3 11.52 11.06 4.36
C LEU A 3 12.43 11.95 3.52
N GLU A 4 13.72 11.94 3.83
CA GLU A 4 14.74 12.61 3.04
C GLU A 4 15.74 11.60 2.49
N ALA A 5 16.24 11.86 1.29
CA ALA A 5 17.25 11.06 0.62
C ALA A 5 18.43 11.94 0.19
N THR A 6 19.64 11.58 0.61
CA THR A 6 20.87 12.34 0.32
C THR A 6 21.96 11.42 -0.21
N VAL A 7 22.77 11.92 -1.14
CA VAL A 7 23.98 11.25 -1.61
C VAL A 7 25.16 11.69 -0.74
N GLY A 8 25.82 10.75 -0.08
CA GLY A 8 27.01 11.01 0.73
C GLY A 8 28.28 11.11 -0.12
N ASP A 9 29.35 11.58 0.50
CA ASP A 9 30.67 11.72 -0.15
C ASP A 9 31.27 10.35 -0.55
N ASP A 10 30.78 9.27 0.04
CA ASP A 10 31.13 7.89 -0.29
C ASP A 10 30.35 7.33 -1.49
N GLY A 11 29.45 8.13 -2.07
CA GLY A 11 28.60 7.74 -3.21
C GLY A 11 27.40 6.85 -2.82
N MET A 12 27.14 6.67 -1.52
CA MET A 12 25.99 5.94 -1.04
C MET A 12 24.76 6.86 -0.91
N VAL A 13 23.58 6.28 -1.02
CA VAL A 13 22.30 6.97 -0.82
C VAL A 13 21.78 6.63 0.57
N TYR A 14 21.59 7.67 1.38
CA TYR A 14 21.07 7.60 2.73
C TYR A 14 19.63 8.07 2.73
N ILE A 15 18.71 7.23 3.19
CA ILE A 15 17.28 7.51 3.32
C ILE A 15 16.94 7.48 4.80
N ARG A 16 16.38 8.57 5.32
CA ARG A 16 16.03 8.67 6.75
C ARG A 16 14.74 9.43 6.97
N GLU A 17 14.13 9.19 8.14
CA GLU A 17 13.00 9.99 8.59
C GLU A 17 13.49 11.29 9.24
N THR A 18 12.93 12.42 8.79
CA THR A 18 13.35 13.74 9.30
C THR A 18 13.13 13.93 10.81
N GLU A 19 12.13 13.26 11.39
CA GLU A 19 11.79 13.34 12.82
C GLU A 19 12.48 12.24 13.65
N GLN A 20 13.04 11.21 12.99
CA GLN A 20 13.75 10.08 13.60
C GLN A 20 15.04 9.78 12.82
N PRO A 21 16.06 10.66 12.93
CA PRO A 21 17.26 10.60 12.08
C PRO A 21 18.13 9.37 12.34
N ASP A 22 17.92 8.66 13.44
CA ASP A 22 18.68 7.47 13.83
C ASP A 22 18.31 6.24 12.99
N VAL A 23 17.15 6.24 12.34
CA VAL A 23 16.69 5.16 11.46
C VAL A 23 17.08 5.48 10.02
N VAL A 24 18.17 4.87 9.56
CA VAL A 24 18.75 5.13 8.23
C VAL A 24 18.79 3.85 7.40
N ALA A 25 18.17 3.88 6.23
CA ALA A 25 18.41 2.91 5.19
C ALA A 25 19.53 3.40 4.27
N VAL A 26 20.52 2.55 4.01
CA VAL A 26 21.66 2.87 3.14
C VAL A 26 21.63 1.96 1.91
N THR A 27 21.74 2.56 0.73
CA THR A 27 21.79 1.83 -0.54
C THR A 27 22.80 2.45 -1.49
N THR A 28 23.07 1.79 -2.62
CA THR A 28 23.97 2.34 -3.65
C THR A 28 23.18 3.19 -4.65
N ALA A 29 23.85 4.13 -5.31
CA ALA A 29 23.24 4.94 -6.37
C ALA A 29 22.61 4.07 -7.48
N ALA A 30 23.28 3.01 -7.90
CA ALA A 30 22.76 2.09 -8.93
C ALA A 30 21.47 1.39 -8.50
N LYS A 31 21.36 0.96 -7.24
CA LYS A 31 20.13 0.35 -6.71
C LYS A 31 19.02 1.39 -6.55
N TRP A 32 19.37 2.59 -6.11
CA TRP A 32 18.44 3.71 -5.99
C TRP A 32 17.83 4.09 -7.35
N GLU A 33 18.65 4.19 -8.40
CA GLU A 33 18.14 4.45 -9.76
C GLU A 33 17.20 3.36 -10.26
N ALA A 34 17.54 2.09 -10.05
CA ALA A 34 16.69 0.97 -10.44
C ALA A 34 15.34 1.02 -9.70
N PHE A 35 15.37 1.32 -8.40
CA PHE A 35 14.17 1.48 -7.58
C PHE A 35 13.26 2.61 -8.12
N VAL A 36 13.80 3.81 -8.36
CA VAL A 36 13.03 4.94 -8.89
C VAL A 36 12.41 4.61 -10.26
N LYS A 37 13.16 3.92 -11.12
CA LYS A 37 12.64 3.46 -12.43
C LYS A 37 11.48 2.48 -12.28
N GLY A 38 11.56 1.52 -11.35
CA GLY A 38 10.47 0.59 -11.08
C GLY A 38 9.22 1.27 -10.52
N VAL A 39 9.39 2.27 -9.63
CA VAL A 39 8.28 3.09 -9.12
C VAL A 39 7.58 3.84 -10.27
N LEU A 40 8.35 4.50 -11.13
CA LEU A 40 7.79 5.23 -12.27
C LEU A 40 7.14 4.33 -13.31
N ALA A 41 7.60 3.08 -13.44
CA ALA A 41 7.01 2.07 -14.31
C ALA A 41 5.73 1.44 -13.73
N GLY A 42 5.33 1.80 -12.49
CA GLY A 42 4.16 1.23 -11.83
C GLY A 42 4.36 -0.22 -11.36
N GLU A 43 5.60 -0.70 -11.26
CA GLU A 43 5.89 -2.08 -10.85
C GLU A 43 5.40 -2.39 -9.41
N PHE A 44 5.20 -1.35 -8.60
CA PHE A 44 4.77 -1.46 -7.21
C PHE A 44 3.27 -1.19 -6.98
N ASP A 45 2.51 -0.84 -8.01
CA ASP A 45 1.09 -0.45 -7.87
C ASP A 45 0.22 -1.58 -7.32
N HIS A 46 0.64 -2.84 -7.53
CA HIS A 46 -0.02 -4.01 -6.96
C HIS A 46 -0.05 -4.00 -5.42
N PHE A 47 0.99 -3.48 -4.76
CA PHE A 47 1.04 -3.41 -3.30
C PHE A 47 0.07 -2.37 -2.72
N ALA A 48 -0.29 -1.33 -3.48
CA ALA A 48 -1.23 -0.32 -3.03
C ALA A 48 -2.68 -0.84 -2.98
N ALA A 49 -3.05 -1.75 -3.89
CA ALA A 49 -4.39 -2.34 -3.94
C ALA A 49 -4.69 -3.19 -2.68
N GLU A 50 -3.69 -3.91 -2.15
CA GLU A 50 -3.83 -4.70 -0.92
C GLU A 50 -4.00 -3.81 0.31
N VAL A 51 -3.29 -2.67 0.38
CA VAL A 51 -3.48 -1.68 1.45
C VAL A 51 -4.83 -0.97 1.33
N ALA A 52 -5.30 -0.70 0.11
CA ALA A 52 -6.61 -0.10 -0.12
C ALA A 52 -7.78 -1.04 0.28
N GLU A 53 -7.69 -2.34 0.01
CA GLU A 53 -8.63 -3.35 0.51
C GLU A 53 -8.56 -3.46 2.05
N ALA A 54 -7.36 -3.46 2.64
CA ALA A 54 -7.18 -3.44 4.09
C ALA A 54 -7.72 -2.16 4.76
N ALA A 55 -7.67 -1.01 4.07
CA ALA A 55 -8.24 0.26 4.53
C ALA A 55 -9.75 0.37 4.25
N GLY A 56 -10.26 -0.33 3.23
CA GLY A 56 -11.68 -0.33 2.83
C GLY A 56 -12.58 -1.28 3.63
N THR A 57 -12.02 -2.23 4.38
CA THR A 57 -12.79 -3.19 5.20
C THR A 57 -13.23 -2.64 6.58
N ALA A 58 -12.89 -1.39 6.92
CA ALA A 58 -13.38 -0.73 8.13
C ALA A 58 -14.81 -0.16 8.01
N GLY A 59 -15.53 -0.40 6.90
CA GLY A 59 -16.82 0.24 6.64
C GLY A 59 -17.82 -0.55 5.79
N VAL A 60 -18.20 -1.77 6.18
CA VAL A 60 -19.51 -2.33 5.81
C VAL A 60 -20.11 -3.12 6.98
N ALA A 61 -20.74 -2.39 7.91
CA ALA A 61 -21.84 -2.94 8.70
C ALA A 61 -23.14 -2.45 8.06
N GLY A 62 -23.89 -3.35 7.41
CA GLY A 62 -25.25 -3.04 6.96
C GLY A 62 -25.71 -3.81 5.74
N GLY A 63 -26.34 -4.96 5.99
CA GLY A 63 -27.55 -5.43 5.33
C GLY A 63 -27.52 -5.66 3.81
N GLU A 64 -27.64 -6.93 3.41
CA GLU A 64 -28.71 -7.42 2.52
C GLU A 64 -28.60 -8.95 2.41
N ALA A 65 -29.55 -9.67 3.02
CA ALA A 65 -29.82 -11.07 2.67
C ALA A 65 -31.25 -11.13 2.13
N ALA A 66 -31.32 -10.78 0.85
CA ALA A 66 -32.17 -11.34 -0.19
C ALA A 66 -33.52 -11.94 0.24
N ALA A 67 -34.58 -11.25 -0.18
CA ALA A 67 -35.92 -11.79 -0.34
C ALA A 67 -35.89 -13.16 -1.05
N ARG A 68 -36.38 -14.19 -0.35
CA ARG A 68 -36.85 -15.43 -1.01
C ARG A 68 -38.32 -15.24 -1.35
N THR A 69 -38.57 -14.98 -2.62
CA THR A 69 -39.89 -14.81 -3.23
C THR A 69 -40.66 -16.14 -3.31
N CYS A 70 -41.95 -16.07 -2.97
CA CYS A 70 -43.11 -16.73 -3.58
C CYS A 70 -43.07 -18.24 -3.94
N GLY A 71 -44.00 -19.01 -3.36
CA GLY A 71 -44.44 -20.30 -3.89
C GLY A 71 -45.44 -21.02 -2.99
N ALA A 72 -46.74 -20.82 -3.25
CA ALA A 72 -47.86 -21.40 -2.51
C ALA A 72 -48.07 -22.91 -2.76
N ALA A 73 -48.43 -23.66 -1.70
CA ALA A 73 -49.24 -24.89 -1.77
C ALA A 73 -49.77 -25.19 -0.34
N HIS A 74 -51.05 -24.97 -0.02
CA HIS A 74 -52.20 -25.87 -0.26
C HIS A 74 -52.45 -26.89 0.86
N ARG A 75 -53.57 -26.70 1.58
CA ARG A 75 -54.36 -27.62 2.43
C ARG A 75 -53.68 -28.28 3.65
N SER A 76 -54.24 -28.05 4.83
CA SER A 76 -55.25 -28.94 5.41
C SER A 76 -56.06 -28.27 6.52
#